data_AF-A0A7V9ZVJ9-F1
#
_entry.id   AF-A0A7V9ZVJ9-F1
#
_cell.length_a   1.000
_cell.length_b   1.000
_cell.length_c   1.000
_cell.angle_alpha   90.00
_cell.angle_beta   90.00
_cell.angle_gamma   90.00
#
_symmetry.space_group_name_H-M   'P 1'
#
loop_
_entity.id
_entity.type
_entity.pdbx_description
1 polymer ?
#
loop_
_entity_poly.entity_id
_entity_poly.type
_entity_poly.pdbx_seq_one_letter_code
_entity_poly.pdbx_strand_id
1 'polypeptide(L)' 'MNNGRIWIVMAVAVVAIWLVGAAVTKYSLEQMAYYTPIAVIVLGATVAIVLLWVKVVLDSLRRRRQEP' A
#
# COMPACT_ATOMS: atom_id res chain seq x y z
N MET A 1 -15.19 14.10 1.91
CA MET A 1 -14.52 12.80 1.74
C MET A 1 -15.60 11.79 1.41
N ASN A 2 -15.65 11.22 0.20
CA ASN A 2 -16.70 10.24 -0.13
C ASN A 2 -16.49 8.98 0.71
N ASN A 3 -17.41 8.70 1.64
CA ASN A 3 -17.32 7.59 2.58
C ASN A 3 -16.99 6.26 1.88
N GLY A 4 -17.64 5.99 0.73
CA GLY A 4 -17.38 4.79 -0.08
C GLY A 4 -15.94 4.64 -0.58
N ARG A 5 -15.25 5.73 -0.91
CA ARG A 5 -13.84 5.68 -1.35
C ARG A 5 -12.91 5.30 -0.20
N ILE A 6 -13.20 5.77 1.02
CA ILE A 6 -12.43 5.39 2.22
C ILE A 6 -12.61 3.91 2.53
N TRP A 7 -13.86 3.42 2.48
CA TRP A 7 -14.15 2.00 2.69
C TRP A 7 -13.45 1.09 1.68
N ILE A 8 -13.43 1.46 0.40
CA ILE A 8 -12.72 0.70 -0.63
C ILE A 8 -11.22 0.65 -0.33
N VAL A 9 -10.60 1.79 -0.03
CA VAL A 9 -9.16 1.86 0.29
C VAL A 9 -8.84 1.01 1.53
N MET A 10 -9.68 1.07 2.57
CA MET A 10 -9.51 0.29 3.77
C MET A 10 -9.66 -1.22 3.50
N ALA A 11 -10.67 -1.63 2.72
CA ALA A 11 -10.87 -3.03 2.36
C ALA A 11 -9.67 -3.59 1.59
N VAL A 12 -9.15 -2.85 0.62
CA VAL A 12 -7.95 -3.25 -0.14
C VAL A 12 -6.73 -3.37 0.78
N ALA A 13 -6.52 -2.42 1.70
CA ALA A 13 -5.41 -2.46 2.64
C ALA A 13 -5.49 -3.69 3.57
N VAL A 14 -6.68 -3.97 4.12
CA VAL A 14 -6.91 -5.13 4.99
C VAL A 14 -6.67 -6.44 4.24
N VAL A 15 -7.20 -6.57 3.02
CA VAL A 15 -7.00 -7.77 2.19
C VAL A 15 -5.52 -7.97 1.87
N ALA A 16 -4.79 -6.90 1.53
CA ALA A 16 -3.35 -6.99 1.26
C ALA A 16 -2.56 -7.46 2.49
N ILE A 17 -2.83 -6.87 3.66
CA ILE A 17 -2.17 -7.27 4.92
C ILE A 17 -2.50 -8.73 5.25
N TRP A 18 -3.76 -9.14 5.09
CA TRP A 18 -4.21 -10.51 5.34
C TRP A 18 -3.51 -11.52 4.43
N LEU A 19 -3.43 -11.24 3.13
CA LEU A 19 -2.75 -12.09 2.15
C LEU A 19 -1.25 -12.18 2.42
N VAL A 20 -0.60 -11.08 2.80
CA VAL A 20 0.82 -11.09 3.17
C VAL A 20 1.05 -11.96 4.41
N GLY A 21 0.21 -11.82 5.45
CA GLY A 21 0.28 -12.67 6.64
C GLY A 21 0.08 -14.15 6.29
N ALA A 22 -0.95 -14.47 5.51
CA ALA A 22 -1.23 -15.83 5.04
C ALA A 22 -0.10 -16.41 4.17
N ALA A 23 0.59 -15.57 3.39
CA ALA A 23 1.72 -16.01 2.58
C ALA A 23 2.96 -16.36 3.44
N VAL A 24 3.07 -15.77 4.62
CA VAL A 24 4.19 -16.03 5.56
C VAL A 24 3.95 -17.28 6.40
N THR A 25 2.69 -17.71 6.62
CA THR A 25 2.38 -18.88 7.46
C THR A 25 2.90 -20.21 6.94
N LYS A 26 3.32 -20.29 5.68
CA LYS A 26 3.94 -21.49 5.08
C LYS A 26 5.39 -21.73 5.53
N TYR A 27 6.04 -20.72 6.11
CA TYR A 27 7.45 -20.80 6.52
C TYR A 27 7.58 -21.43 7.92
N SER A 28 8.75 -21.96 8.28
CA SER A 28 9.00 -22.43 9.65
C SER A 28 8.99 -21.24 10.65
N LEU A 29 8.84 -21.52 11.94
CA LEU A 29 8.77 -20.46 12.98
C LEU A 29 9.99 -19.53 12.94
N GLU A 30 11.19 -20.09 12.80
CA GLU A 30 12.44 -19.34 12.64
C GLU A 30 12.40 -18.44 11.40
N GLN A 31 11.94 -18.98 10.27
CA GLN A 31 11.85 -18.21 9.03
C GLN A 31 10.78 -17.11 9.09
N MET A 32 9.64 -17.34 9.72
CA MET A 32 8.59 -16.31 9.90
C MET A 32 9.11 -15.10 10.69
N ALA A 33 9.96 -15.33 11.70
CA ALA A 33 10.55 -14.25 12.49
C ALA A 33 11.40 -13.29 11.64
N TYR A 34 12.04 -13.80 10.58
CA TYR A 34 12.77 -12.98 9.61
C TYR A 34 11.85 -12.42 8.51
N TYR A 35 10.96 -13.22 7.94
CA TYR A 35 10.16 -12.80 6.78
C TYR A 35 9.04 -11.81 7.11
N THR A 36 8.44 -11.90 8.29
CA THR A 36 7.34 -11.01 8.69
C THR A 36 7.75 -9.54 8.71
N PRO A 37 8.82 -9.12 9.44
CA PRO A 37 9.22 -7.71 9.44
C PRO A 37 9.67 -7.23 8.05
N ILE A 38 10.35 -8.07 7.27
CA ILE A 38 10.75 -7.74 5.90
C ILE A 38 9.51 -7.49 5.03
N ALA A 39 8.51 -8.37 5.10
CA ALA A 39 7.29 -8.24 4.32
C ALA A 39 6.52 -6.96 4.67
N VAL A 40 6.46 -6.60 5.97
CA VAL A 40 5.83 -5.35 6.42
C VAL A 40 6.58 -4.13 5.87
N ILE A 41 7.91 -4.13 5.92
CA ILE A 41 8.73 -3.03 5.38
C ILE A 41 8.52 -2.89 3.86
N VAL A 42 8.60 -4.00 3.12
CA VAL A 42 8.41 -4.00 1.66
C VAL A 42 7.01 -3.53 1.29
N LEU A 43 5.97 -4.01 1.99
CA LEU A 43 4.59 -3.59 1.77
C LEU A 43 4.43 -2.08 2.04
N GLY A 44 4.94 -1.60 3.18
CA GLY A 44 4.87 -0.19 3.55
C GLY A 44 5.61 0.71 2.55
N ALA A 45 6.82 0.33 2.14
CA ALA A 45 7.60 1.05 1.13
C ALA A 45 6.87 1.09 -0.22
N THR A 46 6.30 -0.04 -0.65
CA THR A 46 5.51 -0.12 -1.88
C THR A 46 4.32 0.83 -1.86
N VAL A 47 3.54 0.81 -0.76
CA VAL A 47 2.39 1.70 -0.59
C VAL A 47 2.85 3.17 -0.60
N ALA A 48 3.93 3.50 0.11
CA ALA A 48 4.47 4.86 0.14
C ALA A 48 4.89 5.36 -1.25
N ILE A 49 5.60 4.53 -2.02
CA ILE A 49 6.02 4.86 -3.40
C ILE A 49 4.81 5.10 -4.30
N VAL A 50 3.79 4.24 -4.24
CA VAL A 50 2.56 4.43 -5.02
C VAL A 50 1.85 5.73 -4.65
N LEU A 51 1.75 6.04 -3.36
CA LEU A 51 1.14 7.29 -2.91
C LEU A 51 1.93 8.53 -3.36
N LEU A 52 3.26 8.47 -3.34
CA LEU A 52 4.12 9.52 -3.87
C LEU A 52 3.92 9.70 -5.38
N TRP A 53 3.85 8.60 -6.13
CA TRP A 53 3.58 8.64 -7.56
C TRP A 53 2.23 9.30 -7.84
N VAL A 54 1.17 8.87 -7.14
CA VAL A 54 -0.17 9.43 -7.27
C VAL A 54 -0.16 10.93 -6.96
N LYS A 55 0.54 11.35 -5.90
CA LYS A 55 0.70 12.78 -5.58
C LYS A 55 1.35 13.54 -6.73
N VAL A 56 2.48 13.07 -7.26
CA VAL A 56 3.20 13.72 -8.36
C VAL A 56 2.32 13.84 -9.61
N VAL A 57 1.58 12.79 -9.97
CA VAL A 57 0.68 12.80 -11.13
C VAL A 57 -0.47 13.79 -10.92
N LEU A 58 -1.09 13.79 -9.74
CA LEU A 58 -2.18 14.73 -9.43
C LEU A 58 -1.71 16.18 -9.44
N ASP A 59 -0.52 16.45 -8.89
CA ASP A 59 0.08 17.79 -8.89
C ASP A 59 0.41 18.23 -10.34
N SER A 60 0.90 17.31 -11.18
CA SER A 60 1.14 17.57 -12.61
C SER A 60 -0.14 17.90 -13.38
N LEU A 61 -1.21 17.12 -13.19
CA LEU A 61 -2.51 17.35 -13.83
C LEU A 61 -3.13 18.67 -13.36
N ARG A 62 -3.00 19.01 -12.07
CA ARG A 62 -3.51 20.28 -11.53
C ARG A 62 -2.78 21.48 -12.12
N ARG A 63 -1.45 21.42 -12.27
CA ARG A 63 -0.67 22.47 -12.94
C ARG A 63 -1.11 22.69 -14.39
N ARG A 64 -1.27 21.61 -15.16
CA ARG A 64 -1.75 21.70 -16.56
C ARG A 64 -3.14 22.34 -16.71
N ARG A 65 -3.99 22.26 -15.68
CA ARG A 65 -5.30 22.92 -15.67
C ARG A 65 -5.21 24.42 -15.32
N GLN A 66 -4.11 24.84 -14.69
CA GLN A 66 -3.90 26.22 -14.22
C GLN A 66 -3.04 27.05 -15.18
N GLU A 67 -2.29 26.41 -16.08
CA GLU A 67 -1.63 27.04 -17.22
C GLU A 67 -2.63 27.14 -18.38
N PRO A 68 -3.01 28.36 -18.84
CA PRO A 68 -3.97 28.57 -19.92
C PRO A 68 -3.43 28.19 -21.31
#